data_AF-R7UTU8-F1
#
_entry.id   AF-R7UTU8-F1
#
_cell.length_a   1.000
_cell.length_b   1.000
_cell.length_c   1.000
_cell.angle_alpha   90.00
_cell.angle_beta   90.00
_cell.angle_gamma   90.00
#
_symmetry.space_group_name_H-M   'P 1'
#
loop_
_entity.id
_entity.type
_entity.pdbx_description
1 polymer ?
#
loop_
_entity_poly.entity_id
_entity_poly.type
_entity_poly.pdbx_seq_one_letter_code
_entity_poly.pdbx_strand_id
1 'polypeptide(L)'
;DQEKRLRREVANSNERRRMQSINAGFQSLRNLIPHGDGEKLSKAAILQQTVGYIAALESEKTRLLTVNQQLHQMLQEKNAPKDQSPPPKRKKRDTESSDEGIGMTSDLALDEQNIVDVRREMVSLRKALDRERSQRMALEKQKCQLEEQVYPAKIRQAASEIQAERYQDEQWTLHQEE
;
A
#
# COMPACT_ATOMS: atom_id res chain seq x y z
N ASP A 1 31.44 -16.31 -33.07
CA ASP A 1 31.79 -15.18 -32.16
C ASP A 1 30.67 -14.20 -31.83
N GLN A 2 29.87 -13.72 -32.79
CA GLN A 2 28.79 -12.74 -32.52
C GLN A 2 27.71 -13.28 -31.56
N GLU A 3 27.27 -14.52 -31.71
CA GLU A 3 26.26 -15.12 -30.82
C GLU A 3 26.75 -15.20 -29.36
N LYS A 4 28.03 -15.52 -29.15
CA LYS A 4 28.65 -15.55 -27.82
C LYS A 4 28.69 -14.16 -27.20
N ARG A 5 28.86 -13.10 -28.00
CA ARG A 5 28.77 -11.70 -27.53
C ARG A 5 27.33 -11.35 -27.16
N LEU A 6 26.36 -11.69 -28.00
CA LEU A 6 24.93 -11.44 -27.74
C LEU A 6 24.45 -12.11 -26.44
N ARG A 7 24.81 -13.38 -26.22
CA ARG A 7 24.48 -14.10 -24.97
C ARG A 7 25.07 -13.42 -23.73
N ARG A 8 26.30 -12.89 -23.83
CA ARG A 8 26.94 -12.12 -22.74
C ARG A 8 26.22 -10.80 -22.49
N GLU A 9 25.81 -10.09 -23.55
CA GLU A 9 25.08 -8.83 -23.42
C GLU A 9 23.73 -9.02 -22.73
N VAL A 10 22.98 -10.05 -23.10
CA VAL A 10 21.72 -10.40 -22.44
C VAL A 10 21.93 -10.73 -20.96
N ALA A 11 22.95 -11.53 -20.63
CA ALA A 11 23.28 -11.85 -19.24
C ALA A 11 23.66 -10.60 -18.43
N ASN A 12 24.48 -9.71 -18.98
CA ASN A 12 24.88 -8.45 -18.34
C ASN A 12 23.69 -7.50 -18.14
N SER A 13 22.80 -7.41 -19.12
CA SER A 13 21.56 -6.64 -19.02
C SER A 13 20.66 -7.16 -17.90
N ASN A 14 20.53 -8.48 -17.80
CA ASN A 14 19.76 -9.12 -16.73
C ASN A 14 20.34 -8.83 -15.34
N GLU A 15 21.67 -8.96 -15.16
CA GLU A 15 22.30 -8.66 -13.87
C GLU A 15 22.17 -7.18 -13.49
N ARG A 16 22.28 -6.25 -14.47
CA ARG A 16 22.00 -4.83 -14.22
C ARG A 16 20.59 -4.62 -13.70
N ARG A 17 19.59 -5.23 -14.33
CA ARG A 17 18.19 -5.13 -13.90
C ARG A 17 18.00 -5.72 -12.49
N ARG A 18 18.60 -6.87 -12.21
CA ARG A 18 18.60 -7.49 -10.88
C ARG A 18 19.20 -6.54 -9.83
N MET A 19 20.37 -5.97 -10.10
CA MET A 19 21.05 -5.04 -9.20
C MET A 19 20.24 -3.76 -8.95
N GLN A 20 19.60 -3.21 -9.99
CA GLN A 20 18.70 -2.06 -9.87
C GLN A 20 17.50 -2.37 -8.98
N SER A 21 16.85 -3.52 -9.18
CA SER A 21 15.72 -3.96 -8.34
C SER A 21 16.12 -4.12 -6.88
N ILE A 22 17.27 -4.77 -6.62
CA ILE A 22 17.82 -4.91 -5.26
C ILE A 22 18.09 -3.54 -4.63
N ASN A 23 18.72 -2.62 -5.36
CA ASN A 23 19.03 -1.28 -4.85
C ASN A 23 17.77 -0.45 -4.58
N ALA A 24 16.72 -0.60 -5.41
CA ALA A 24 15.43 0.03 -5.16
C ALA A 24 14.79 -0.55 -3.88
N GLY A 25 14.84 -1.87 -3.68
CA GLY A 25 14.38 -2.51 -2.45
C GLY A 25 15.08 -1.99 -1.19
N PHE A 26 16.41 -1.80 -1.25
CA PHE A 26 17.17 -1.20 -0.14
C PHE A 26 16.76 0.24 0.17
N GLN A 27 16.42 1.05 -0.85
CA GLN A 27 15.93 2.42 -0.65
C GLN A 27 14.56 2.42 0.01
N SER A 28 13.63 1.58 -0.45
CA SER A 28 12.32 1.43 0.19
C SER A 28 12.45 0.97 1.63
N LEU A 29 13.32 0.00 1.90
CA LEU A 29 13.55 -0.50 3.25
C LEU A 29 14.13 0.58 4.17
N ARG A 30 15.11 1.36 3.69
CA ARG A 30 15.67 2.50 4.42
C ARG A 30 14.56 3.46 4.87
N ASN A 31 13.65 3.83 3.97
CA ASN A 31 12.56 4.76 4.26
C ASN A 31 11.57 4.29 5.34
N LEU A 32 11.52 3.00 5.66
CA LEU A 32 10.65 2.44 6.70
C LEU A 32 11.30 2.37 8.08
N ILE A 33 12.62 2.50 8.14
CA ILE A 33 13.38 2.45 9.39
C ILE A 33 13.47 3.89 9.93
N PRO A 34 13.35 4.12 11.24
CA PRO A 34 13.63 5.43 11.84
C PRO A 34 15.09 5.83 11.61
N HIS A 35 15.34 6.89 10.85
CA HIS A 35 16.67 7.47 10.60
C HIS A 35 16.55 8.96 10.27
N GLY A 36 17.66 9.70 10.31
CA GLY A 36 17.65 11.14 10.02
C GLY A 36 17.48 11.44 8.53
N ASP A 37 16.79 12.55 8.21
CA ASP A 37 16.66 13.01 6.83
C ASP A 37 18.06 13.25 6.20
N GLY A 38 18.29 12.63 5.04
CA GLY A 38 19.58 12.71 4.35
C GLY A 38 20.70 11.83 4.92
N GLU A 39 20.45 11.05 5.98
CA GLU A 39 21.47 10.19 6.60
C GLU A 39 21.86 9.01 5.71
N LYS A 40 23.12 8.92 5.30
CA LYS A 40 23.60 7.85 4.40
C LYS A 40 23.87 6.55 5.16
N LEU A 41 22.95 5.59 5.03
CA LEU A 41 23.11 4.24 5.59
C LEU A 41 23.73 3.28 4.56
N SER A 42 24.66 2.43 5.03
CA SER A 42 25.19 1.32 4.23
C SER A 42 24.16 0.18 4.13
N LYS A 43 24.32 -0.72 3.15
CA LYS A 43 23.43 -1.91 3.02
C LYS A 43 23.42 -2.76 4.29
N ALA A 44 24.58 -2.96 4.91
CA ALA A 44 24.68 -3.71 6.16
C ALA A 44 23.97 -2.99 7.32
N ALA A 45 24.14 -1.66 7.43
CA ALA A 45 23.47 -0.87 8.45
C ALA A 45 21.95 -0.91 8.28
N ILE A 46 21.44 -0.80 7.05
CA ILE A 46 20.00 -0.93 6.76
C ILE A 46 19.48 -2.28 7.28
N LEU A 47 20.16 -3.38 6.97
CA LEU A 47 19.75 -4.72 7.43
C LEU A 47 19.80 -4.86 8.95
N GLN A 48 20.87 -4.40 9.60
CA GLN A 48 21.02 -4.46 11.06
C GLN A 48 19.96 -3.62 11.78
N GLN A 49 19.74 -2.38 11.33
CA GLN A 49 18.72 -1.51 11.90
C GLN A 49 17.31 -2.04 11.65
N THR A 50 17.06 -2.67 10.49
CA THR A 50 15.78 -3.34 10.20
C THR A 50 15.50 -4.43 11.23
N VAL A 51 16.49 -5.29 11.51
CA VAL A 51 16.33 -6.37 12.49
C VAL A 51 16.05 -5.79 13.90
N GLY A 52 16.81 -4.78 14.31
CA GLY A 52 16.59 -4.10 15.58
C GLY A 52 15.21 -3.45 15.67
N TYR A 53 14.76 -2.82 14.59
CA TYR A 53 13.46 -2.15 14.54
C TYR A 53 12.29 -3.15 14.57
N ILE A 54 12.39 -4.27 13.86
CA ILE A 54 11.40 -5.36 13.95
C ILE A 54 11.30 -5.88 15.38
N ALA A 55 12.42 -6.19 16.02
CA ALA A 55 12.43 -6.68 17.40
C ALA A 55 11.81 -5.67 18.39
N ALA A 56 12.09 -4.37 18.19
CA ALA A 56 11.49 -3.30 18.99
C ALA A 56 9.96 -3.23 18.80
N LEU A 57 9.49 -3.30 17.55
CA LEU A 57 8.05 -3.33 17.24
C LEU A 57 7.34 -4.56 17.83
N GLU A 58 7.99 -5.73 17.81
CA GLU A 58 7.46 -6.96 18.40
C GLU A 58 7.35 -6.88 19.92
N SER A 59 8.36 -6.31 20.58
CA SER A 59 8.35 -6.05 22.02
C SER A 59 7.22 -5.08 22.39
N GLU A 60 7.08 -3.99 21.64
CA GLU A 60 6.06 -2.98 21.88
C GLU A 60 4.65 -3.52 21.63
N LYS A 61 4.46 -4.32 20.57
CA LYS A 61 3.19 -5.04 20.32
C LYS A 61 2.80 -5.90 21.51
N THR A 62 3.75 -6.68 22.05
CA THR A 62 3.51 -7.56 23.20
C THR A 62 3.11 -6.74 24.43
N ARG A 63 3.84 -5.65 24.69
CA ARG A 63 3.53 -4.72 25.80
C ARG A 63 2.13 -4.13 25.68
N LEU A 64 1.76 -3.65 24.50
CA LEU A 64 0.43 -3.07 24.24
C LEU A 64 -0.68 -4.11 24.41
N LEU A 65 -0.46 -5.35 23.97
CA LEU A 65 -1.43 -6.44 24.18
C LEU A 65 -1.64 -6.73 25.67
N THR A 66 -0.57 -6.77 26.47
CA THR A 66 -0.68 -6.93 27.93
C THR A 66 -1.46 -5.78 28.57
N VAL A 67 -1.15 -4.54 28.20
CA VAL A 67 -1.87 -3.37 28.74
C VAL A 67 -3.34 -3.38 28.34
N ASN A 68 -3.66 -3.73 27.09
CA ASN A 68 -5.05 -3.85 26.64
C ASN A 68 -5.80 -4.93 27.40
N GLN A 69 -5.18 -6.11 27.61
CA GLN A 69 -5.78 -7.18 28.39
C GLN A 69 -6.08 -6.73 29.83
N GLN A 70 -5.17 -6.02 30.47
CA GLN A 70 -5.38 -5.45 31.81
C GLN A 70 -6.52 -4.44 31.82
N LEU A 71 -6.59 -3.56 30.81
CA LEU A 71 -7.66 -2.57 30.71
C LEU A 71 -9.03 -3.23 30.50
N HIS A 72 -9.10 -4.27 29.67
CA HIS A 72 -10.32 -5.07 29.50
C HIS A 72 -10.77 -5.71 30.81
N GLN A 73 -9.86 -6.27 31.61
CA GLN A 73 -10.18 -6.82 32.93
C GLN A 73 -10.74 -5.74 33.88
N MET A 74 -10.10 -4.57 33.94
CA MET A 74 -10.58 -3.45 34.78
C MET A 74 -11.95 -2.94 34.35
N LEU A 75 -12.24 -2.93 33.05
CA LEU A 75 -13.56 -2.56 32.52
C LEU A 75 -14.62 -3.62 32.85
N GLN A 76 -14.27 -4.90 32.75
CA GLN A 76 -15.15 -6.00 33.14
C GLN A 76 -15.47 -5.95 34.65
N GLU A 77 -14.49 -5.68 35.50
CA GLU A 77 -14.67 -5.51 36.95
C GLU A 77 -15.56 -4.30 37.30
N LYS A 78 -15.48 -3.21 36.52
CA LYS A 78 -16.35 -2.04 36.70
C LYS A 78 -17.78 -2.27 36.23
N ASN A 79 -17.97 -3.10 35.20
CA ASN A 79 -19.28 -3.43 34.65
C ASN A 79 -19.94 -4.65 35.31
N ALA A 80 -19.21 -5.38 36.16
CA ALA A 80 -19.78 -6.45 36.97
C ALA A 80 -20.76 -5.86 38.00
N PRO A 81 -22.05 -6.29 38.03
CA PRO A 81 -23.01 -5.79 38.99
C PRO A 81 -22.56 -6.16 40.41
N LYS A 82 -22.27 -5.13 41.23
CA LYS A 82 -22.03 -5.29 42.66
C LYS A 82 -23.35 -5.56 43.38
N ASP A 83 -23.87 -6.76 43.28
CA ASP A 83 -24.94 -7.23 44.15
C ASP A 83 -24.39 -8.29 45.12
N GLN A 84 -23.64 -7.80 46.11
CA GLN A 84 -23.31 -8.58 47.29
C GLN A 84 -24.53 -8.56 48.22
N SER A 85 -25.43 -9.53 48.03
CA SER A 85 -26.35 -9.97 49.08
C SER A 85 -26.34 -11.51 49.12
N PRO A 86 -26.03 -12.16 50.26
CA PRO A 86 -26.06 -13.62 50.33
C PRO A 86 -27.53 -14.09 50.24
N PRO A 87 -27.87 -15.07 49.39
CA PRO A 87 -29.27 -15.47 49.21
C PRO A 87 -29.76 -16.22 50.46
N PRO A 88 -31.00 -15.97 50.93
CA PRO A 88 -31.55 -16.68 52.08
C PRO A 88 -31.86 -18.13 51.70
N LYS A 89 -31.43 -19.07 52.55
CA LYS A 89 -31.74 -20.50 52.43
C LYS A 89 -33.26 -20.73 52.33
N ARG A 90 -33.78 -21.13 51.17
CA ARG A 90 -35.12 -21.72 51.03
C ARG A 90 -35.12 -22.97 50.15
N LYS A 91 -35.20 -24.11 50.85
CA LYS A 91 -36.03 -25.30 50.62
C LYS A 91 -36.34 -25.71 49.16
N LYS A 92 -35.77 -26.87 48.79
CA LYS A 92 -36.16 -27.84 47.74
C LYS A 92 -37.53 -27.61 47.08
N ARG A 93 -37.54 -27.61 45.74
CA ARG A 93 -38.63 -28.19 44.95
C ARG A 93 -38.09 -28.68 43.61
N ASP A 94 -38.25 -29.96 43.36
CA ASP A 94 -37.99 -30.64 42.09
C ASP A 94 -39.06 -30.22 41.07
N THR A 95 -38.66 -29.78 39.88
CA THR A 95 -39.48 -29.74 38.66
C THR A 95 -38.55 -29.69 37.45
N GLU A 96 -38.38 -30.84 36.79
CA GLU A 96 -37.89 -30.91 35.41
C GLU A 96 -38.93 -30.25 34.50
N SER A 97 -38.55 -29.20 33.76
CA SER A 97 -39.18 -28.82 32.49
C SER A 97 -38.42 -27.66 31.86
N SER A 98 -37.88 -27.94 30.67
CA SER A 98 -37.83 -27.04 29.51
C SER A 98 -37.04 -25.72 29.60
N ASP A 99 -35.98 -25.72 28.77
CA ASP A 99 -35.79 -24.72 27.69
C ASP A 99 -35.04 -23.41 28.01
N GLU A 100 -34.23 -23.02 27.03
CA GLU A 100 -33.42 -21.79 26.91
C GLU A 100 -32.20 -21.64 27.84
N GLY A 101 -31.27 -22.59 27.73
CA GLY A 101 -29.88 -22.42 28.16
C GLY A 101 -28.97 -21.89 27.05
N ILE A 102 -29.16 -20.65 26.57
CA ILE A 102 -28.19 -19.95 25.70
C ILE A 102 -28.03 -18.51 26.18
N GLY A 103 -27.18 -18.31 27.19
CA GLY A 103 -26.91 -17.00 27.79
C GLY A 103 -25.44 -16.61 27.86
N MET A 104 -24.57 -17.19 27.02
CA MET A 104 -23.12 -16.91 27.06
C MET A 104 -22.44 -16.63 25.71
N THR A 105 -23.21 -16.44 24.62
CA THR A 105 -22.66 -16.18 23.28
C THR A 105 -22.62 -14.70 22.88
N SER A 106 -23.14 -13.80 23.72
CA SER A 106 -23.35 -12.39 23.31
C SER A 106 -22.10 -11.53 23.23
N ASP A 107 -21.03 -11.83 23.96
CA ASP A 107 -19.83 -10.96 24.03
C ASP A 107 -18.77 -11.30 22.98
N LEU A 108 -18.82 -12.50 22.38
CA LEU A 108 -18.03 -12.88 21.21
C LEU A 108 -18.74 -12.55 19.87
N ALA A 109 -20.08 -12.47 19.88
CA ALA A 109 -20.87 -12.19 18.68
C ALA A 109 -20.69 -10.74 18.17
N LEU A 110 -20.40 -9.79 19.06
CA LEU A 110 -20.13 -8.39 18.68
C LEU A 110 -18.78 -8.23 17.97
N ASP A 111 -17.77 -9.03 18.33
CA ASP A 111 -16.46 -9.05 17.66
C ASP A 111 -16.53 -9.76 16.30
N GLU A 112 -17.28 -10.87 16.22
CA GLU A 112 -17.55 -11.57 14.95
C GLU A 112 -18.28 -10.65 13.93
N GLN A 113 -19.27 -9.88 14.37
CA GLN A 113 -20.01 -8.96 13.52
C GLN A 113 -19.12 -7.82 13.00
N ASN A 114 -18.27 -7.24 13.86
CA ASN A 114 -17.28 -6.24 13.46
C ASN A 114 -16.27 -6.81 12.45
N ILE A 115 -15.80 -8.05 12.64
CA ILE A 115 -14.90 -8.73 11.70
C ILE A 115 -15.59 -8.97 10.36
N VAL A 116 -16.87 -9.36 10.36
CA VAL A 116 -17.67 -9.55 9.14
C VAL A 116 -17.88 -8.22 8.41
N ASP A 117 -18.15 -7.14 9.13
CA ASP A 117 -18.34 -5.81 8.54
C ASP A 117 -17.04 -5.25 7.95
N VAL A 118 -15.90 -5.40 8.63
CA VAL A 118 -14.57 -5.05 8.10
C VAL A 118 -14.24 -5.89 6.86
N ARG A 119 -14.54 -7.19 6.86
CA ARG A 119 -14.35 -8.05 5.68
C ARG A 119 -15.23 -7.61 4.51
N ARG A 120 -16.47 -7.22 4.77
CA ARG A 120 -17.40 -6.71 3.77
C ARG A 120 -16.91 -5.40 3.17
N GLU A 121 -16.43 -4.48 4.00
CA GLU A 121 -15.85 -3.23 3.58
C GLU A 121 -14.57 -3.45 2.75
N MET A 122 -13.68 -4.36 3.18
CA MET A 122 -12.50 -4.76 2.41
C MET A 122 -12.84 -5.30 1.01
N VAL A 123 -13.92 -6.09 0.88
CA VAL A 123 -14.40 -6.57 -0.42
C VAL A 123 -14.96 -5.41 -1.27
N SER A 124 -15.68 -4.48 -0.66
CA SER A 124 -16.20 -3.29 -1.34
C SER A 124 -15.06 -2.39 -1.87
N LEU A 125 -14.05 -2.14 -1.03
CA LEU A 125 -12.87 -1.35 -1.37
C LEU A 125 -12.05 -2.01 -2.50
N ARG A 126 -11.89 -3.33 -2.48
CA ARG A 126 -11.26 -4.08 -3.58
C ARG A 126 -12.01 -3.88 -4.90
N LYS A 127 -13.34 -4.02 -4.88
CA LYS A 127 -14.17 -3.76 -6.07
C LYS A 127 -14.07 -2.31 -6.55
N ALA A 128 -14.00 -1.35 -5.64
CA ALA A 128 -13.82 0.06 -5.99
C ALA A 128 -12.45 0.31 -6.65
N LEU A 129 -11.39 -0.29 -6.10
CA LEU A 129 -10.04 -0.20 -6.66
C LEU A 129 -9.95 -0.81 -8.07
N ASP A 130 -10.60 -1.97 -8.30
CA ASP A 130 -10.62 -2.58 -9.63
C ASP A 130 -11.36 -1.71 -10.67
N ARG A 131 -12.44 -1.03 -10.25
CA ARG A 131 -13.13 -0.04 -11.10
C ARG A 131 -12.24 1.17 -11.40
N GLU A 132 -11.54 1.71 -10.41
CA GLU A 132 -10.62 2.85 -10.59
C GLU A 132 -9.48 2.47 -11.55
N ARG A 133 -8.85 1.31 -11.37
CA ARG A 133 -7.82 0.79 -12.28
C ARG A 133 -8.32 0.64 -13.71
N SER A 134 -9.55 0.13 -13.86
CA SER A 134 -10.17 -0.04 -15.18
C SER A 134 -10.45 1.32 -15.85
N GLN A 135 -10.95 2.30 -15.09
CA GLN A 135 -11.13 3.67 -15.56
C GLN A 135 -9.81 4.33 -15.93
N ARG A 136 -8.77 4.17 -15.09
CA ARG A 136 -7.43 4.68 -15.36
C ARG A 136 -6.84 4.10 -16.64
N MET A 137 -6.93 2.79 -16.84
CA MET A 137 -6.49 2.13 -18.09
C MET A 137 -7.25 2.68 -19.31
N ALA A 138 -8.54 2.94 -19.19
CA ALA A 138 -9.34 3.52 -20.29
C ALA A 138 -8.91 4.96 -20.62
N LEU A 139 -8.67 5.79 -19.59
CA LEU A 139 -8.19 7.16 -19.76
C LEU A 139 -6.77 7.22 -20.32
N GLU A 140 -5.88 6.34 -19.85
CA GLU A 140 -4.51 6.23 -20.38
C GLU A 140 -4.52 5.81 -21.85
N LYS A 141 -5.41 4.89 -22.24
CA LYS A 141 -5.61 4.52 -23.65
C LYS A 141 -6.12 5.70 -24.48
N GLN A 142 -7.11 6.45 -23.98
CA GLN A 142 -7.62 7.64 -24.66
C GLN A 142 -6.54 8.73 -24.78
N LYS A 143 -5.73 8.94 -23.74
CA LYS A 143 -4.59 9.86 -23.75
C LYS A 143 -3.58 9.47 -24.83
N CYS A 144 -3.20 8.20 -24.90
CA CYS A 144 -2.27 7.70 -25.91
C CYS A 144 -2.81 7.93 -27.34
N GLN A 145 -4.10 7.67 -27.57
CA GLN A 145 -4.75 7.95 -28.86
C GLN A 145 -4.76 9.43 -29.22
N LEU A 146 -5.01 10.32 -28.24
CA LEU A 146 -4.96 11.77 -28.47
C LEU A 146 -3.54 12.24 -28.74
N GLU A 147 -2.55 11.73 -28.01
CA GLU A 147 -1.14 12.02 -28.26
C GLU A 147 -0.75 11.60 -29.69
N GLU A 148 -1.14 10.40 -30.12
CA GLU A 148 -0.89 9.90 -31.48
C GLU A 148 -1.53 10.78 -32.57
N GLN A 149 -2.69 11.40 -32.32
CA GLN A 149 -3.31 12.33 -33.27
C GLN A 149 -2.59 13.70 -33.30
N VAL A 150 -2.08 14.16 -32.16
CA VAL A 150 -1.47 15.49 -32.02
C VAL A 150 -0.02 15.52 -32.48
N TYR A 151 0.74 14.44 -32.27
CA TYR A 151 2.16 14.38 -32.67
C TYR A 151 2.40 14.66 -34.17
N PRO A 152 1.66 14.03 -35.11
CA PRO A 152 1.78 14.34 -36.54
C PRO A 152 1.45 15.80 -36.88
N ALA A 153 0.51 16.42 -36.17
CA ALA A 153 0.16 17.83 -36.38
C ALA A 153 1.28 18.77 -35.91
N LYS A 154 1.87 18.51 -34.74
CA LYS A 154 3.01 19.28 -34.22
C LYS A 154 4.25 19.16 -35.11
N ILE A 155 4.52 17.96 -35.65
CA ILE A 155 5.63 17.75 -36.59
C ILE A 155 5.40 18.52 -37.89
N ARG A 156 4.17 18.48 -38.45
CA ARG A 156 3.83 19.26 -39.66
C ARG A 156 3.96 20.77 -39.44
N GLN A 157 3.54 21.26 -38.28
CA GLN A 157 3.66 22.68 -37.94
C GLN A 157 5.13 23.10 -37.83
N ALA A 158 5.96 22.37 -37.10
CA ALA A 158 7.39 22.66 -36.98
C ALA A 158 8.12 22.61 -38.34
N ALA A 159 7.74 21.68 -39.23
CA ALA A 159 8.30 21.62 -40.57
C ALA A 159 7.91 22.86 -41.42
N SER A 160 6.68 23.35 -41.27
CA SER A 160 6.22 24.57 -41.95
C SER A 160 6.94 25.82 -41.43
N GLU A 161 7.19 25.91 -40.13
CA GLU A 161 7.92 27.02 -39.51
C GLU A 161 9.37 27.07 -40.02
N ILE A 162 10.06 25.92 -40.07
CA ILE A 162 11.43 25.82 -40.62
C ILE A 162 11.48 26.23 -42.10
N GLN A 163 10.47 25.86 -42.89
CA GLN A 163 10.38 26.27 -44.29
C GLN A 163 10.18 27.78 -44.44
N ALA A 164 9.37 28.39 -43.57
CA ALA A 164 9.15 29.83 -43.56
C ALA A 164 10.42 30.60 -43.16
N GLU A 165 11.15 30.12 -42.14
CA GLU A 165 12.44 30.70 -41.73
C GLU A 165 13.47 30.62 -42.86
N ARG A 166 13.62 29.47 -43.52
CA ARG A 166 14.53 29.33 -44.67
C ARG A 166 14.19 30.28 -45.81
N TYR A 167 12.89 30.45 -46.09
CA TYR A 167 12.46 31.38 -47.12
C TYR A 167 12.76 32.83 -46.73
N GLN A 168 12.56 33.20 -45.46
CA GLN A 168 12.93 34.53 -44.96
C GLN A 168 14.44 34.77 -45.02
N ASP A 169 15.24 33.79 -44.64
CA ASP A 169 16.71 33.85 -44.74
C ASP A 169 17.17 34.01 -46.19
N GLU A 170 16.61 33.22 -47.12
CA GLU A 170 16.89 33.34 -48.56
C GLU A 170 16.53 34.73 -49.09
N GLN A 171 15.34 35.25 -48.74
CA GLN A 171 14.93 36.60 -49.12
C GLN A 171 15.84 37.68 -48.51
N TRP A 172 16.27 37.51 -47.25
CA TRP A 172 17.17 38.44 -46.58
C TRP A 172 18.56 38.44 -47.21
N THR A 173 19.10 37.28 -47.59
CA THR A 173 20.37 37.19 -48.31
C THR A 173 20.33 37.83 -49.69
N LEU A 174 19.23 37.64 -50.43
CA LEU A 174 19.06 38.25 -51.76
C LEU A 174 19.01 39.79 -51.68
N HIS A 175 18.40 40.35 -50.63
CA HIS A 175 18.37 41.80 -50.41
C HIS A 175 19.71 42.40 -49.95
N GLN A 176 20.68 41.59 -49.47
CA GLN A 176 22.03 42.07 -49.15
C GLN A 176 22.98 42.05 -50.35
N GLU A 177 22.65 41.31 -51.41
CA GLU A 177 23.50 41.17 -52.61
C GLU A 177 23.16 42.17 -53.74
N GLU A 178 22.10 42.97 -53.60
CA GLU A 178 21.77 44.14 -54.46
C GLU A 178 22.32 45.47 -53.90
#